data_AF-A0A1I4P8W5-F1
#
_entry.id   AF-A0A1I4P8W5-F1
#
_cell.length_a   1.000
_cell.length_b   1.000
_cell.length_c   1.000
_cell.angle_alpha   90.00
_cell.angle_beta   90.00
_cell.angle_gamma   90.00
#
_symmetry.space_group_name_H-M   'P 1'
#
loop_
_entity.id
_entity.type
_entity.pdbx_description
1 polymer ?
#
loop_
_entity_poly.entity_id
_entity_poly.type
_entity_poly.pdbx_seq_one_letter_code
_entity_poly.pdbx_strand_id
1 'polypeptide(L)'
;MSVKLKKWPFAPGVQETVLWITSPKMDVKKKWYFDVVFKNQEGGRDTVRYPWGLFSHFKLGDIFIDGSKSIRVPTLIKRDISIDVSKGEICDAVKIPKWIYPIEDGRCLKEKCIYYKNANQEVYIPCFEVVRSLFCKTAFLSKALLTPQGLKNLINEYEEIDDQTVSINLSNNFPSSLLKKEVVRHFAWLYFDEKVRNTWEFVSQNAYKSVNLGGDVLLSLQMPFDGKINISALVVEQDSYYSPKYKCDVPTRTVVMEILSVNNIKPRYKYVEYDHMSIFKSKPGDPSGKKSSGVEEEPWSEEEYFLGEEESKPNVNDNKQILQSFFPIVNFDNEIDVRRIPSRSKKQNTNGNEESSTTKSVQVDSGEDINEGDKTELGVNGADADSESENIEFIPINANADVVLDGLENFHKALFELKKNIKDVKVNWDRFEVPIVKDRSYCYINGVQVRRFILAKIMPIGTRTQYILEVGNPDRENIYTLLFYYRVGTLSDSKLNSLVKDLLVGLIDNNGHWDEEIIGVHGDLYIDVLKHYKKHKNPAKLANYLREKIYIKPIKV
;
A
#
# COMPACT_ATOMS: atom_id res chain seq x y z
N MET A 1 -10.88 6.82 11.19
CA MET A 1 -10.91 7.51 9.88
C MET A 1 -11.46 6.57 8.82
N SER A 2 -12.57 6.92 8.17
CA SER A 2 -13.10 6.20 7.01
C SER A 2 -12.92 7.07 5.77
N VAL A 3 -12.40 6.48 4.68
CA VAL A 3 -12.20 7.15 3.41
C VAL A 3 -13.38 6.78 2.51
N LYS A 4 -14.18 7.79 2.13
CA LYS A 4 -15.34 7.60 1.26
C LYS A 4 -15.06 8.17 -0.13
N LEU A 5 -15.51 7.47 -1.16
CA LEU A 5 -15.58 8.00 -2.52
C LEU A 5 -16.70 9.05 -2.57
N LYS A 6 -16.37 10.30 -2.92
CA LYS A 6 -17.34 11.40 -3.00
C LYS A 6 -18.39 11.16 -4.09
N LYS A 7 -17.95 10.60 -5.22
CA LYS A 7 -18.80 10.16 -6.34
C LYS A 7 -19.16 8.69 -6.13
N TRP A 8 -20.22 8.46 -5.37
CA TRP A 8 -20.84 7.15 -5.18
C TRP A 8 -22.23 7.16 -5.81
N PRO A 9 -22.39 6.65 -7.05
CA PRO A 9 -23.66 6.73 -7.78
C PRO A 9 -24.66 5.63 -7.40
N PHE A 10 -24.29 4.75 -6.47
CA PHE A 10 -25.08 3.59 -6.10
C PHE A 10 -26.02 3.89 -4.94
N ALA A 11 -27.10 3.11 -4.85
CA ALA A 11 -28.06 3.27 -3.77
C ALA A 11 -27.40 3.00 -2.40
N PRO A 12 -27.87 3.67 -1.33
CA PRO A 12 -27.32 3.49 0.01
C PRO A 12 -27.37 2.04 0.48
N GLY A 13 -26.31 1.58 1.15
CA GLY A 13 -26.17 0.23 1.69
C GLY A 13 -25.91 -0.87 0.66
N VAL A 14 -25.90 -0.56 -0.63
CA VAL A 14 -25.64 -1.56 -1.69
C VAL A 14 -24.15 -1.90 -1.73
N GLN A 15 -23.88 -3.20 -1.83
CA GLN A 15 -22.55 -3.74 -1.99
C GLN A 15 -22.17 -3.83 -3.47
N GLU A 16 -21.10 -3.15 -3.83
CA GLU A 16 -20.57 -3.12 -5.19
C GLU A 16 -19.15 -3.67 -5.23
N THR A 17 -18.89 -4.60 -6.15
CA THR A 17 -17.59 -5.25 -6.28
C THR A 17 -16.87 -4.75 -7.52
N VAL A 18 -15.61 -4.35 -7.39
CA VAL A 18 -14.77 -3.96 -8.53
C VAL A 18 -14.52 -5.18 -9.43
N LEU A 19 -15.09 -5.14 -10.63
CA LEU A 19 -14.97 -6.18 -11.66
C LEU A 19 -13.84 -5.88 -12.64
N TRP A 20 -13.59 -4.62 -12.99
CA TRP A 20 -12.47 -4.27 -13.86
C TRP A 20 -12.07 -2.80 -13.73
N ILE A 21 -10.84 -2.49 -14.14
CA ILE A 21 -10.29 -1.14 -14.19
C ILE A 21 -9.77 -0.90 -15.60
N THR A 22 -10.22 0.17 -16.26
CA THR A 22 -9.84 0.46 -17.64
C THR A 22 -8.50 1.18 -17.75
N SER A 23 -7.94 1.18 -18.96
CA SER A 23 -6.82 2.03 -19.36
C SER A 23 -7.07 3.53 -19.08
N PRO A 24 -6.00 4.33 -18.87
CA PRO A 24 -6.12 5.77 -18.65
C PRO A 24 -6.66 6.47 -19.89
N LYS A 25 -7.48 7.48 -19.65
CA LYS A 25 -8.10 8.33 -20.67
C LYS A 25 -7.94 9.78 -20.27
N MET A 26 -7.95 10.66 -21.25
CA MET A 26 -7.86 12.10 -21.02
C MET A 26 -9.16 12.77 -21.45
N ASP A 27 -9.64 13.72 -20.65
CA ASP A 27 -10.85 14.46 -20.97
C ASP A 27 -10.55 15.71 -21.81
N VAL A 28 -11.60 16.46 -22.14
CA VAL A 28 -11.50 17.72 -22.91
C VAL A 28 -10.71 18.80 -22.18
N LYS A 29 -10.59 18.72 -20.84
CA LYS A 29 -9.80 19.63 -20.00
C LYS A 29 -8.37 19.12 -19.78
N LYS A 30 -7.92 18.11 -20.54
CA LYS A 30 -6.62 17.44 -20.41
C LYS A 30 -6.39 16.78 -19.04
N LYS A 31 -7.45 16.45 -18.30
CA LYS A 31 -7.34 15.73 -17.02
C LYS A 31 -7.39 14.22 -17.25
N TRP A 32 -6.48 13.50 -16.59
CA TRP A 32 -6.41 12.05 -16.66
C TRP A 32 -7.44 11.38 -15.74
N TYR A 33 -8.16 10.41 -16.28
CA TYR A 33 -9.14 9.59 -15.58
C TYR A 33 -9.05 8.13 -16.01
N PHE A 34 -9.75 7.27 -15.27
CA PHE A 34 -10.00 5.89 -15.62
C PHE A 34 -11.43 5.52 -15.21
N ASP A 35 -11.95 4.46 -15.81
CA ASP A 35 -13.26 3.95 -15.47
C ASP A 35 -13.10 2.67 -14.62
N VAL A 36 -13.92 2.55 -13.59
CA VAL A 36 -14.04 1.34 -12.76
C VAL A 36 -15.39 0.70 -13.07
N VAL A 37 -15.36 -0.57 -13.45
CA VAL A 37 -16.57 -1.36 -13.68
C VAL A 37 -16.91 -2.08 -12.37
N PHE A 38 -18.07 -1.76 -11.81
CA PHE A 38 -18.61 -2.42 -10.63
C PHE A 38 -19.61 -3.50 -11.04
N LYS A 39 -19.74 -4.50 -10.16
CA LYS A 39 -20.76 -5.53 -10.23
C LYS A 39 -21.54 -5.51 -8.91
N ASN A 40 -22.86 -5.36 -9.02
CA ASN A 40 -23.76 -5.43 -7.88
C ASN A 40 -24.11 -6.88 -7.52
N GLN A 41 -24.82 -7.10 -6.42
CA GLN A 41 -25.19 -8.44 -5.94
C GLN A 41 -26.14 -9.18 -6.89
N GLU A 42 -26.97 -8.45 -7.65
CA GLU A 42 -27.91 -9.01 -8.64
C GLU A 42 -27.22 -9.34 -9.98
N GLY A 43 -25.94 -8.99 -10.13
CA GLY A 43 -25.15 -9.19 -11.34
C GLY A 43 -25.23 -8.04 -12.35
N GLY A 44 -25.97 -6.97 -12.03
CA GLY A 44 -25.94 -5.70 -12.75
C GLY A 44 -24.56 -5.05 -12.70
N ARG A 45 -24.29 -4.18 -13.67
CA ARG A 45 -22.98 -3.58 -13.87
C ARG A 45 -23.10 -2.12 -14.20
N ASP A 46 -22.31 -1.32 -13.50
CA ASP A 46 -22.20 0.11 -13.73
C ASP A 46 -20.74 0.50 -13.85
N THR A 47 -20.52 1.59 -14.55
CA THR A 47 -19.17 2.12 -14.81
C THR A 47 -19.07 3.51 -14.23
N VAL A 48 -18.12 3.70 -13.34
CA VAL A 48 -17.92 4.97 -12.66
C VAL A 48 -16.53 5.51 -12.98
N ARG A 49 -16.49 6.79 -13.35
CA ARG A 49 -15.26 7.49 -13.72
C ARG A 49 -14.59 8.11 -12.50
N TYR A 50 -13.29 7.88 -12.35
CA TYR A 50 -12.47 8.45 -11.28
C TYR A 50 -11.22 9.14 -11.82
N PRO A 51 -10.75 10.21 -11.14
CA PRO A 51 -9.49 10.86 -11.48
C PRO A 51 -8.31 9.91 -11.25
N TRP A 52 -7.30 9.97 -12.12
CA TRP A 52 -6.17 9.04 -12.12
C TRP A 52 -5.38 8.99 -10.80
N GLY A 53 -5.39 10.07 -10.01
CA GLY A 53 -4.79 10.08 -8.67
C GLY A 53 -5.33 9.00 -7.73
N LEU A 54 -6.57 8.52 -7.94
CA LEU A 54 -7.20 7.46 -7.16
C LEU A 54 -6.93 6.04 -7.70
N PHE A 55 -6.17 5.90 -8.78
CA PHE A 55 -5.93 4.62 -9.44
C PHE A 55 -5.37 3.54 -8.49
N SER A 56 -4.53 3.95 -7.55
CA SER A 56 -3.95 3.07 -6.53
C SER A 56 -4.94 2.52 -5.51
N HIS A 57 -6.09 3.18 -5.33
CA HIS A 57 -7.09 2.85 -4.33
C HIS A 57 -7.94 1.64 -4.70
N PHE A 58 -8.09 1.37 -6.01
CA PHE A 58 -8.95 0.30 -6.54
C PHE A 58 -8.14 -0.95 -6.87
N LYS A 59 -8.69 -2.12 -6.52
CA LYS A 59 -8.16 -3.45 -6.85
C LYS A 59 -9.29 -4.36 -7.28
N LEU A 60 -9.00 -5.38 -8.09
CA LEU A 60 -10.03 -6.33 -8.49
C LEU A 60 -10.58 -7.10 -7.29
N GLY A 61 -11.90 -7.23 -7.24
CA GLY A 61 -12.61 -7.87 -6.14
C GLY A 61 -12.67 -7.02 -4.86
N ASP A 62 -12.23 -5.77 -4.89
CA ASP A 62 -12.53 -4.83 -3.81
C ASP A 62 -14.04 -4.63 -3.72
N ILE A 63 -14.55 -4.59 -2.49
CA ILE A 63 -15.96 -4.39 -2.20
C ILE A 63 -16.13 -3.01 -1.60
N PHE A 64 -17.11 -2.26 -2.09
CA PHE A 64 -17.47 -0.93 -1.58
C PHE A 64 -18.93 -0.91 -1.14
N ILE A 65 -19.20 -0.21 -0.04
CA ILE A 65 -20.54 0.07 0.50
C ILE A 65 -20.54 1.55 0.88
N ASP A 66 -21.49 2.33 0.35
CA ASP A 66 -21.60 3.77 0.61
C ASP A 66 -20.29 4.55 0.36
N GLY A 67 -19.61 4.18 -0.72
CA GLY A 67 -18.32 4.76 -1.11
C GLY A 67 -17.15 4.38 -0.21
N SER A 68 -17.38 3.61 0.86
CA SER A 68 -16.34 3.11 1.75
C SER A 68 -15.91 1.72 1.32
N LYS A 69 -14.61 1.47 1.33
CA LYS A 69 -14.09 0.12 1.10
C LYS A 69 -14.48 -0.80 2.27
N SER A 70 -15.20 -1.86 1.96
CA SER A 70 -15.60 -2.89 2.92
C SER A 70 -14.45 -3.86 3.22
N ILE A 71 -14.50 -4.49 4.40
CA ILE A 71 -13.54 -5.52 4.82
C ILE A 71 -13.74 -6.73 3.91
N ARG A 72 -12.71 -7.04 3.12
CA ARG A 72 -12.71 -8.16 2.18
C ARG A 72 -12.92 -9.48 2.94
N VAL A 73 -13.96 -10.23 2.58
CA VAL A 73 -14.06 -11.65 2.93
C VAL A 73 -13.35 -12.43 1.81
N PRO A 74 -12.32 -13.23 2.10
CA PRO A 74 -11.53 -13.85 1.02
C PRO A 74 -12.30 -15.01 0.40
N THR A 75 -12.78 -14.81 -0.83
CA THR A 75 -12.97 -15.88 -1.82
C THR A 75 -11.71 -16.10 -2.68
N LEU A 76 -10.71 -15.21 -2.55
CA LEU A 76 -9.48 -15.26 -3.32
C LEU A 76 -8.41 -16.08 -2.64
N ILE A 77 -7.64 -16.80 -3.45
CA ILE A 77 -6.60 -17.70 -2.99
C ILE A 77 -5.27 -16.94 -3.04
N LYS A 78 -4.48 -17.03 -1.97
CA LYS A 78 -3.10 -16.54 -1.99
C LYS A 78 -2.19 -17.56 -2.68
N ARG A 79 -1.45 -17.12 -3.69
CA ARG A 79 -0.49 -17.95 -4.45
C ARG A 79 0.85 -17.25 -4.58
N ASP A 80 1.90 -18.05 -4.54
CA ASP A 80 3.23 -17.63 -4.94
C ASP A 80 3.48 -18.19 -6.35
N ILE A 81 3.65 -17.30 -7.31
CA ILE A 81 3.75 -17.60 -8.75
C ILE A 81 5.18 -17.31 -9.19
N SER A 82 5.86 -18.32 -9.69
CA SER A 82 7.18 -18.15 -10.32
C SER A 82 7.00 -17.90 -11.81
N ILE A 83 7.45 -16.75 -12.29
CA ILE A 83 7.36 -16.40 -13.70
C ILE A 83 8.75 -16.15 -14.27
N ASP A 84 8.96 -16.66 -15.49
CA ASP A 84 10.12 -16.34 -16.32
C ASP A 84 9.70 -15.21 -17.26
N VAL A 85 10.18 -14.00 -16.96
CA VAL A 85 9.75 -12.76 -17.62
C VAL A 85 9.98 -12.81 -19.13
N SER A 86 11.02 -13.52 -19.58
CA SER A 86 11.34 -13.69 -21.00
C SER A 86 10.28 -14.46 -21.80
N LYS A 87 9.38 -15.18 -21.12
CA LYS A 87 8.34 -16.01 -21.72
C LYS A 87 6.95 -15.37 -21.67
N GLY A 88 6.84 -14.15 -21.13
CA GLY A 88 5.58 -13.42 -21.08
C GLY A 88 5.21 -12.85 -22.44
N GLU A 89 3.95 -12.97 -22.83
CA GLU A 89 3.39 -12.24 -23.98
C GLU A 89 2.29 -11.28 -23.52
N ILE A 90 2.05 -10.22 -24.29
CA ILE A 90 0.88 -9.37 -24.09
C ILE A 90 -0.30 -9.95 -24.86
N CYS A 91 -1.44 -10.08 -24.20
CA CYS A 91 -2.69 -10.48 -24.81
C CYS A 91 -3.86 -9.58 -24.37
N ASP A 92 -4.98 -9.70 -25.07
CA ASP A 92 -6.23 -9.06 -24.67
C ASP A 92 -6.90 -9.86 -23.54
N ALA A 93 -7.61 -9.17 -22.66
CA ALA A 93 -8.33 -9.75 -21.54
C ALA A 93 -9.42 -10.75 -21.99
N VAL A 94 -9.88 -10.67 -23.25
CA VAL A 94 -10.74 -11.68 -23.86
C VAL A 94 -10.15 -13.09 -23.87
N LYS A 95 -8.81 -13.23 -23.78
CA LYS A 95 -8.16 -14.55 -23.63
C LYS A 95 -8.40 -15.18 -22.25
N ILE A 96 -8.84 -14.40 -21.24
CA ILE A 96 -9.20 -14.92 -19.93
C ILE A 96 -10.51 -15.72 -20.07
N PRO A 97 -10.54 -17.00 -19.68
CA PRO A 97 -11.75 -17.79 -19.79
C PRO A 97 -12.86 -17.25 -18.87
N LYS A 98 -14.04 -16.99 -19.46
CA LYS A 98 -15.20 -16.43 -18.75
C LYS A 98 -15.63 -17.20 -17.51
N TRP A 99 -15.42 -18.52 -17.49
CA TRP A 99 -15.76 -19.36 -16.33
C TRP A 99 -14.80 -19.22 -15.15
N ILE A 100 -13.58 -18.70 -15.37
CA ILE A 100 -12.63 -18.39 -14.30
C ILE A 100 -12.88 -16.99 -13.80
N TYR A 101 -12.99 -16.05 -14.74
CA TYR A 101 -13.23 -14.65 -14.44
C TYR A 101 -14.15 -14.03 -15.50
N PRO A 102 -15.43 -13.79 -15.20
CA PRO A 102 -16.41 -13.34 -16.18
C PRO A 102 -16.27 -11.84 -16.47
N ILE A 103 -15.44 -11.52 -17.47
CA ILE A 103 -15.38 -10.18 -18.07
C ILE A 103 -16.49 -10.11 -19.12
N GLU A 104 -17.58 -9.43 -18.78
CA GLU A 104 -18.75 -9.33 -19.66
C GLU A 104 -18.90 -7.94 -20.29
N ASP A 105 -18.21 -6.93 -19.77
CA ASP A 105 -18.13 -5.62 -20.40
C ASP A 105 -17.21 -5.67 -21.63
N GLY A 106 -17.78 -5.47 -22.81
CA GLY A 106 -17.06 -5.51 -24.09
C GLY A 106 -15.90 -4.51 -24.17
N ARG A 107 -15.95 -3.40 -23.43
CA ARG A 107 -14.85 -2.41 -23.36
C ARG A 107 -13.65 -3.00 -22.63
N CYS A 108 -13.89 -3.81 -21.60
CA CYS A 108 -12.85 -4.43 -20.79
C CYS A 108 -12.17 -5.61 -21.51
N LEU A 109 -12.85 -6.24 -22.48
CA LEU A 109 -12.29 -7.39 -23.22
C LEU A 109 -11.02 -7.05 -24.01
N LYS A 110 -10.84 -5.80 -24.42
CA LYS A 110 -9.66 -5.33 -25.16
C LYS A 110 -8.49 -4.93 -24.25
N GLU A 111 -8.76 -4.74 -22.95
CA GLU A 111 -7.74 -4.35 -21.97
C GLU A 111 -6.62 -5.39 -21.93
N LYS A 112 -5.40 -4.94 -21.68
CA LYS A 112 -4.23 -5.79 -21.86
C LYS A 112 -3.89 -6.57 -20.60
N CYS A 113 -3.46 -7.80 -20.82
CA CYS A 113 -2.93 -8.70 -19.80
C CYS A 113 -1.56 -9.21 -20.25
N ILE A 114 -0.73 -9.54 -19.28
CA ILE A 114 0.48 -10.32 -19.46
C ILE A 114 0.09 -11.78 -19.28
N TYR A 115 0.42 -12.60 -20.27
CA TYR A 115 0.11 -14.01 -20.30
C TYR A 115 1.39 -14.83 -20.24
N TYR A 116 1.43 -15.76 -19.29
CA TYR A 116 2.49 -16.74 -19.16
C TYR A 116 1.91 -18.13 -19.35
N LYS A 117 2.58 -18.95 -20.15
CA LYS A 117 2.21 -20.35 -20.37
C LYS A 117 3.40 -21.26 -20.13
N ASN A 118 3.18 -22.30 -19.33
CA ASN A 118 4.04 -23.47 -19.26
C ASN A 118 3.18 -24.75 -19.37
N ALA A 119 3.80 -25.93 -19.27
CA ALA A 119 3.09 -27.20 -19.45
C ALA A 119 1.93 -27.41 -18.46
N ASN A 120 2.04 -26.87 -17.25
CA ASN A 120 1.13 -27.16 -16.14
C ASN A 120 0.28 -25.96 -15.72
N GLN A 121 0.62 -24.75 -16.19
CA GLN A 121 -0.01 -23.52 -15.74
C GLN A 121 -0.09 -22.46 -16.85
N GLU A 122 -1.22 -21.76 -16.86
CA GLU A 122 -1.46 -20.53 -17.61
C GLU A 122 -1.78 -19.41 -16.60
N VAL A 123 -1.04 -18.29 -16.66
CA VAL A 123 -1.21 -17.16 -15.74
C VAL A 123 -1.53 -15.91 -16.52
N TYR A 124 -2.59 -15.20 -16.10
CA TYR A 124 -3.01 -13.93 -16.64
C TYR A 124 -2.83 -12.84 -15.58
N ILE A 125 -2.07 -11.81 -15.91
CA ILE A 125 -1.82 -10.66 -15.03
C ILE A 125 -2.30 -9.40 -15.75
N PRO A 126 -3.36 -8.73 -15.28
CA PRO A 126 -3.79 -7.48 -15.90
C PRO A 126 -2.66 -6.44 -15.92
N CYS A 127 -2.43 -5.78 -17.06
CA CYS A 127 -1.36 -4.78 -17.18
C CYS A 127 -1.54 -3.63 -16.19
N PHE A 128 -2.78 -3.20 -15.96
CA PHE A 128 -3.09 -2.17 -14.97
C PHE A 128 -2.65 -2.59 -13.56
N GLU A 129 -2.71 -3.88 -13.21
CA GLU A 129 -2.35 -4.36 -11.88
C GLU A 129 -0.84 -4.30 -11.67
N VAL A 130 -0.04 -4.58 -12.71
CA VAL A 130 1.42 -4.39 -12.66
C VAL A 130 1.77 -2.92 -12.54
N VAL A 131 1.13 -2.04 -13.31
CA VAL A 131 1.32 -0.58 -13.21
C VAL A 131 0.93 -0.07 -11.83
N ARG A 132 -0.25 -0.47 -11.33
CA ARG A 132 -0.78 -0.06 -10.03
C ARG A 132 0.14 -0.50 -8.89
N SER A 133 0.58 -1.75 -8.93
CA SER A 133 1.40 -2.36 -7.88
C SER A 133 2.83 -1.80 -7.84
N LEU A 134 3.45 -1.59 -9.00
CA LEU A 134 4.85 -1.22 -9.08
C LEU A 134 5.10 0.28 -9.19
N PHE A 135 4.25 1.04 -9.87
CA PHE A 135 4.51 2.43 -10.21
C PHE A 135 3.64 3.42 -9.42
N CYS A 136 2.40 3.05 -9.15
CA CYS A 136 1.41 3.95 -8.55
C CYS A 136 1.32 3.80 -7.03
N LYS A 137 2.46 3.84 -6.32
CA LYS A 137 2.47 3.68 -4.84
C LYS A 137 1.93 4.85 -4.04
N THR A 138 1.67 5.98 -4.69
CA THR A 138 1.07 7.15 -4.08
C THR A 138 0.23 7.85 -5.14
N ALA A 139 -0.75 8.67 -4.74
CA ALA A 139 -1.47 9.52 -5.71
C ALA A 139 -0.49 10.41 -6.50
N PHE A 140 0.56 10.88 -5.84
CA PHE A 140 1.66 11.63 -6.44
C PHE A 140 2.37 10.85 -7.56
N LEU A 141 2.80 9.60 -7.30
CA LEU A 141 3.46 8.77 -8.32
C LEU A 141 2.50 8.37 -9.44
N SER A 142 1.22 8.13 -9.13
CA SER A 142 0.19 7.92 -10.17
C SER A 142 0.14 9.10 -11.13
N LYS A 143 0.08 10.34 -10.61
CA LYS A 143 0.07 11.55 -11.45
C LYS A 143 1.39 11.70 -12.21
N ALA A 144 2.53 11.51 -11.55
CA ALA A 144 3.84 11.60 -12.17
C ALA A 144 3.99 10.61 -13.35
N LEU A 145 3.38 9.42 -13.28
CA LEU A 145 3.44 8.43 -14.36
C LEU A 145 2.86 8.95 -15.68
N LEU A 146 1.77 9.70 -15.61
CA LEU A 146 1.12 10.28 -16.79
C LEU A 146 1.52 11.73 -17.04
N THR A 147 2.56 12.23 -16.36
CA THR A 147 3.13 13.56 -16.60
C THR A 147 4.35 13.44 -17.51
N PRO A 148 4.50 14.31 -18.53
CA PRO A 148 5.68 14.29 -19.40
C PRO A 148 6.95 14.52 -18.57
N GLN A 149 7.96 13.67 -18.75
CA GLN A 149 9.20 13.68 -17.95
C GLN A 149 8.94 13.60 -16.42
N GLY A 150 7.82 12.98 -16.02
CA GLY A 150 7.33 13.02 -14.65
C GLY A 150 8.28 12.47 -13.59
N LEU A 151 9.15 11.50 -13.90
CA LEU A 151 10.21 11.06 -12.98
C LEU A 151 11.41 12.02 -12.96
N LYS A 152 11.83 12.49 -14.14
CA LYS A 152 12.99 13.38 -14.29
C LYS A 152 12.79 14.72 -13.61
N ASN A 153 11.56 15.26 -13.62
CA ASN A 153 11.21 16.52 -12.97
C ASN A 153 11.25 16.46 -11.43
N LEU A 154 11.48 15.28 -10.84
CA LEU A 154 11.55 15.07 -9.38
C LEU A 154 12.97 15.13 -8.82
N ILE A 155 13.98 15.22 -9.69
CA ILE A 155 15.40 15.33 -9.32
C ILE A 155 15.96 16.58 -10.00
N ASN A 156 16.67 17.41 -9.25
CA ASN A 156 17.45 18.52 -9.82
C ASN A 156 18.80 18.02 -10.33
N GLU A 157 19.53 17.27 -9.49
CA GLU A 157 20.84 16.70 -9.77
C GLU A 157 21.04 15.38 -8.99
N TYR A 158 21.94 14.52 -9.46
CA TYR A 158 22.41 13.37 -8.71
C TYR A 158 23.90 13.16 -8.96
N GLU A 159 24.58 12.55 -7.99
CA GLU A 159 26.01 12.24 -8.03
C GLU A 159 26.21 10.76 -7.67
N GLU A 160 26.83 10.00 -8.55
CA GLU A 160 27.29 8.64 -8.23
C GLU A 160 28.59 8.77 -7.42
N ILE A 161 28.51 8.53 -6.11
CA ILE A 161 29.66 8.64 -5.20
C ILE A 161 30.61 7.45 -5.44
N ASP A 162 30.03 6.25 -5.58
CA ASP A 162 30.72 5.01 -5.91
C ASP A 162 29.74 4.01 -6.57
N ASP A 163 30.23 2.81 -6.91
CA ASP A 163 29.44 1.75 -7.57
C ASP A 163 28.22 1.26 -6.76
N GLN A 164 28.13 1.58 -5.46
CA GLN A 164 27.06 1.15 -4.57
C GLN A 164 26.23 2.31 -4.01
N THR A 165 26.65 3.56 -4.19
CA THR A 165 26.12 4.73 -3.50
C THR A 165 25.81 5.86 -4.45
N VAL A 166 24.58 6.36 -4.40
CA VAL A 166 24.14 7.55 -5.14
C VAL A 166 23.62 8.63 -4.19
N SER A 167 23.98 9.88 -4.45
CA SER A 167 23.43 11.06 -3.80
C SER A 167 22.45 11.77 -4.72
N ILE A 168 21.26 12.10 -4.21
CA ILE A 168 20.16 12.66 -4.99
C ILE A 168 19.74 14.01 -4.40
N ASN A 169 19.67 15.03 -5.26
CA ASN A 169 19.01 16.28 -4.96
C ASN A 169 17.57 16.26 -5.47
N LEU A 170 16.63 16.06 -4.56
CA LEU A 170 15.20 16.04 -4.89
C LEU A 170 14.70 17.45 -5.17
N SER A 171 13.90 17.59 -6.22
CA SER A 171 13.32 18.88 -6.61
C SER A 171 12.16 19.28 -5.70
N ASN A 172 11.78 20.56 -5.75
CA ASN A 172 10.62 21.08 -5.02
C ASN A 172 9.28 20.48 -5.49
N ASN A 173 9.28 19.79 -6.64
CA ASN A 173 8.11 19.04 -7.12
C ASN A 173 7.90 17.74 -6.34
N PHE A 174 8.89 17.29 -5.56
CA PHE A 174 8.75 16.16 -4.65
C PHE A 174 8.10 16.62 -3.33
N PRO A 175 6.90 16.16 -2.97
CA PRO A 175 6.21 16.64 -1.77
C PRO A 175 7.00 16.36 -0.49
N SER A 176 7.14 17.37 0.37
CA SER A 176 7.86 17.24 1.64
C SER A 176 7.24 16.21 2.59
N SER A 177 5.91 16.05 2.53
CA SER A 177 5.11 15.02 3.22
C SER A 177 5.52 13.59 2.85
N LEU A 178 6.09 13.40 1.65
CA LEU A 178 6.50 12.11 1.10
C LEU A 178 8.00 11.82 1.27
N LEU A 179 8.77 12.67 1.94
CA LEU A 179 10.23 12.49 2.17
C LEU A 179 10.59 11.43 3.22
N LYS A 180 9.84 10.33 3.22
CA LYS A 180 10.08 9.17 4.07
C LYS A 180 10.98 8.17 3.35
N LYS A 181 11.79 7.44 4.12
CA LYS A 181 12.83 6.54 3.58
C LYS A 181 12.27 5.52 2.59
N GLU A 182 11.08 4.99 2.83
CA GLU A 182 10.44 3.99 1.98
C GLU A 182 9.98 4.54 0.63
N VAL A 183 9.47 5.78 0.61
CA VAL A 183 9.05 6.43 -0.64
C VAL A 183 10.29 6.82 -1.44
N VAL A 184 11.31 7.39 -0.79
CA VAL A 184 12.59 7.73 -1.42
C VAL A 184 13.29 6.48 -1.94
N ARG A 185 13.30 5.39 -1.17
CA ARG A 185 13.83 4.08 -1.60
C ARG A 185 13.17 3.60 -2.88
N HIS A 186 11.84 3.60 -2.89
CA HIS A 186 11.07 3.14 -4.02
C HIS A 186 11.30 4.05 -5.24
N PHE A 187 11.31 5.36 -5.04
CA PHE A 187 11.60 6.34 -6.06
C PHE A 187 13.01 6.15 -6.66
N ALA A 188 14.03 5.95 -5.83
CA ALA A 188 15.39 5.69 -6.30
C ALA A 188 15.45 4.41 -7.16
N TRP A 189 14.75 3.35 -6.76
CA TRP A 189 14.62 2.15 -7.59
C TRP A 189 13.94 2.45 -8.93
N LEU A 190 12.82 3.19 -8.94
CA LEU A 190 12.12 3.58 -10.17
C LEU A 190 13.02 4.40 -11.13
N TYR A 191 13.87 5.27 -10.57
CA TYR A 191 14.66 6.20 -11.36
C TYR A 191 15.97 5.60 -11.90
N PHE A 192 16.66 4.81 -11.08
CA PHE A 192 18.02 4.33 -11.40
C PHE A 192 18.07 2.94 -12.02
N ASP A 193 17.02 2.14 -11.88
CA ASP A 193 16.91 0.90 -12.65
C ASP A 193 16.43 1.22 -14.06
N GLU A 194 17.30 0.96 -15.05
CA GLU A 194 17.05 1.32 -16.45
C GLU A 194 15.80 0.63 -17.01
N LYS A 195 15.56 -0.65 -16.68
CA LYS A 195 14.40 -1.37 -17.22
C LYS A 195 13.11 -0.88 -16.60
N VAL A 196 13.14 -0.60 -15.30
CA VAL A 196 12.00 -0.04 -14.58
C VAL A 196 11.67 1.36 -15.11
N ARG A 197 12.68 2.22 -15.29
CA ARG A 197 12.51 3.56 -15.86
C ARG A 197 12.00 3.52 -17.30
N ASN A 198 12.57 2.67 -18.15
CA ASN A 198 12.11 2.52 -19.53
C ASN A 198 10.66 2.01 -19.58
N THR A 199 10.27 1.14 -18.65
CA THR A 199 8.88 0.67 -18.54
C THR A 199 7.94 1.80 -18.11
N TRP A 200 8.34 2.61 -17.13
CA TRP A 200 7.59 3.80 -16.71
C TRP A 200 7.36 4.75 -17.88
N GLU A 201 8.43 5.08 -18.62
CA GLU A 201 8.35 5.96 -19.79
C GLU A 201 7.50 5.36 -20.90
N PHE A 202 7.60 4.03 -21.13
CA PHE A 202 6.75 3.33 -22.10
C PHE A 202 5.27 3.45 -21.73
N VAL A 203 4.91 3.24 -20.46
CA VAL A 203 3.53 3.39 -20.00
C VAL A 203 3.02 4.81 -20.22
N SER A 204 3.83 5.82 -19.88
CA SER A 204 3.50 7.23 -20.09
C SER A 204 3.26 7.54 -21.58
N GLN A 205 4.20 7.14 -22.44
CA GLN A 205 4.10 7.34 -23.90
C GLN A 205 2.90 6.60 -24.51
N ASN A 206 2.62 5.38 -24.02
CA ASN A 206 1.48 4.59 -24.46
C ASN A 206 0.15 5.28 -24.16
N ALA A 207 0.01 5.85 -22.95
CA ALA A 207 -1.16 6.63 -22.57
C ALA A 207 -1.33 7.89 -23.45
N TYR A 208 -0.26 8.64 -23.75
CA TYR A 208 -0.38 9.80 -24.65
C TYR A 208 -0.69 9.42 -26.10
N LYS A 209 -0.14 8.30 -26.58
CA LYS A 209 -0.49 7.75 -27.89
C LYS A 209 -1.96 7.36 -27.97
N SER A 210 -2.54 6.82 -26.89
CA SER A 210 -3.97 6.46 -26.86
C SER A 210 -4.84 7.68 -27.09
N VAL A 211 -4.55 8.79 -26.43
CA VAL A 211 -5.28 10.04 -26.57
C VAL A 211 -5.19 10.57 -28.00
N ASN A 212 -3.98 10.62 -28.57
CA ASN A 212 -3.76 11.15 -29.91
C ASN A 212 -4.40 10.29 -31.02
N LEU A 213 -4.59 8.99 -30.76
CA LEU A 213 -5.17 8.03 -31.70
C LEU A 213 -6.63 7.67 -31.33
N GLY A 214 -7.34 8.51 -30.57
CA GLY A 214 -8.77 8.32 -30.32
C GLY A 214 -9.13 7.13 -29.41
N GLY A 215 -8.20 6.64 -28.60
CA GLY A 215 -8.41 5.56 -27.63
C GLY A 215 -8.04 4.16 -28.12
N ASP A 216 -7.44 4.04 -29.31
CA ASP A 216 -7.08 2.73 -29.89
C ASP A 216 -5.88 2.04 -29.21
N VAL A 217 -5.08 2.78 -28.46
CA VAL A 217 -3.94 2.24 -27.72
C VAL A 217 -4.35 2.04 -26.25
N LEU A 218 -4.23 0.81 -25.75
CA LEU A 218 -4.57 0.48 -24.36
C LEU A 218 -3.32 0.28 -23.52
N LEU A 219 -3.47 0.54 -22.21
CA LEU A 219 -2.43 0.42 -21.21
C LEU A 219 -1.77 -0.95 -21.32
N SER A 220 -0.52 -0.91 -21.74
CA SER A 220 0.37 -2.06 -21.84
C SER A 220 1.73 -1.65 -21.32
N LEU A 221 2.56 -2.65 -21.06
CA LEU A 221 3.90 -2.44 -20.54
C LEU A 221 4.83 -3.52 -21.07
N GLN A 222 6.11 -3.20 -21.08
CA GLN A 222 7.17 -4.19 -21.10
C GLN A 222 7.48 -4.56 -19.65
N MET A 223 7.73 -5.83 -19.36
CA MET A 223 7.95 -6.22 -17.96
C MET A 223 9.23 -5.54 -17.42
N PRO A 224 9.18 -4.92 -16.23
CA PRO A 224 10.29 -4.13 -15.68
C PRO A 224 11.37 -5.01 -15.00
N PHE A 225 11.46 -6.28 -15.37
CA PHE A 225 12.29 -7.28 -14.67
C PHE A 225 12.99 -8.20 -15.66
N ASP A 226 14.02 -8.90 -15.19
CA ASP A 226 14.72 -9.93 -15.93
C ASP A 226 14.65 -11.30 -15.26
N GLY A 227 14.75 -12.33 -16.10
CA GLY A 227 14.87 -13.70 -15.64
C GLY A 227 13.64 -14.17 -14.86
N LYS A 228 13.89 -14.89 -13.76
CA LYS A 228 12.85 -15.51 -12.95
C LYS A 228 12.54 -14.68 -11.72
N ILE A 229 11.29 -14.25 -11.59
CA ILE A 229 10.78 -13.55 -10.41
C ILE A 229 9.68 -14.35 -9.73
N ASN A 230 9.49 -14.10 -8.44
CA ASN A 230 8.43 -14.70 -7.65
C ASN A 230 7.44 -13.63 -7.21
N ILE A 231 6.19 -13.77 -7.65
CA ILE A 231 5.08 -12.89 -7.31
C ILE A 231 4.20 -13.57 -6.26
N SER A 232 4.01 -12.96 -5.09
CA SER A 232 2.91 -13.35 -4.20
C SER A 232 1.68 -12.54 -4.57
N ALA A 233 0.57 -13.21 -4.84
CA ALA A 233 -0.65 -12.59 -5.34
C ALA A 233 -1.90 -13.23 -4.73
N LEU A 234 -2.99 -12.46 -4.71
CA LEU A 234 -4.34 -12.99 -4.59
C LEU A 234 -4.86 -13.29 -5.98
N VAL A 235 -5.46 -14.48 -6.14
CA VAL A 235 -5.86 -14.99 -7.45
C VAL A 235 -7.25 -15.61 -7.41
N VAL A 236 -7.84 -15.71 -8.60
CA VAL A 236 -8.85 -16.73 -8.90
C VAL A 236 -8.20 -17.78 -9.80
N GLU A 237 -8.50 -19.06 -9.56
CA GLU A 237 -7.89 -20.13 -10.32
C GLU A 237 -8.88 -21.26 -10.62
N GLN A 238 -8.60 -21.97 -11.70
CA GLN A 238 -9.22 -23.24 -12.05
C GLN A 238 -8.12 -24.29 -12.04
N ASP A 239 -8.29 -25.32 -11.21
CA ASP A 239 -7.36 -26.43 -11.11
C ASP A 239 -7.28 -27.22 -12.43
N SER A 240 -6.13 -27.83 -12.66
CA SER A 240 -5.91 -28.72 -13.80
C SER A 240 -6.90 -29.89 -13.79
N TYR A 241 -7.42 -30.26 -14.96
CA TYR A 241 -8.30 -31.42 -15.09
C TYR A 241 -8.11 -32.08 -16.45
N TYR A 242 -8.36 -33.39 -16.53
CA TYR A 242 -8.41 -34.09 -17.81
C TYR A 242 -9.71 -33.74 -18.53
N SER A 243 -9.63 -33.22 -19.76
CA SER A 243 -10.82 -32.97 -20.58
C SER A 243 -11.14 -34.21 -21.43
N PRO A 244 -12.25 -34.94 -21.16
CA PRO A 244 -12.62 -36.09 -21.99
C PRO A 244 -12.96 -35.69 -23.43
N LYS A 245 -13.48 -34.46 -23.61
CA LYS A 245 -13.85 -33.91 -24.93
C LYS A 245 -12.63 -33.71 -25.82
N TYR A 246 -11.52 -33.23 -25.26
CA TYR A 246 -10.30 -32.93 -26.02
C TYR A 246 -9.19 -33.97 -25.83
N LYS A 247 -9.43 -34.99 -24.99
CA LYS A 247 -8.50 -36.06 -24.64
C LYS A 247 -7.12 -35.55 -24.21
N CYS A 248 -7.09 -34.46 -23.44
CA CYS A 248 -5.86 -33.83 -22.97
C CYS A 248 -6.03 -33.28 -21.56
N ASP A 249 -4.91 -33.12 -20.87
CA ASP A 249 -4.85 -32.39 -19.61
C ASP A 249 -4.98 -30.90 -19.87
N VAL A 250 -5.97 -30.28 -19.22
CA VAL A 250 -6.13 -28.84 -19.17
C VAL A 250 -5.27 -28.34 -18.03
N PRO A 251 -4.32 -27.41 -18.27
CA PRO A 251 -3.44 -26.89 -17.23
C PRO A 251 -4.23 -26.07 -16.20
N THR A 252 -3.62 -25.83 -15.05
CA THR A 252 -4.14 -24.87 -14.07
C THR A 252 -4.16 -23.49 -14.71
N ARG A 253 -5.25 -22.76 -14.53
CA ARG A 253 -5.39 -21.40 -15.07
C ARG A 253 -5.59 -20.42 -13.94
N THR A 254 -4.78 -19.38 -13.90
CA THR A 254 -4.72 -18.42 -12.80
C THR A 254 -4.91 -17.00 -13.32
N VAL A 255 -5.82 -16.24 -12.72
CA VAL A 255 -5.95 -14.79 -12.96
C VAL A 255 -5.50 -14.06 -11.70
N VAL A 256 -4.50 -13.19 -11.85
CA VAL A 256 -3.99 -12.36 -10.76
C VAL A 256 -4.95 -11.20 -10.51
N MET A 257 -5.50 -11.17 -9.29
CA MET A 257 -6.45 -10.15 -8.83
C MET A 257 -5.76 -9.01 -8.10
N GLU A 258 -4.72 -9.34 -7.34
CA GLU A 258 -3.89 -8.37 -6.62
C GLU A 258 -2.48 -8.94 -6.44
N ILE A 259 -1.46 -8.15 -6.79
CA ILE A 259 -0.08 -8.40 -6.43
C ILE A 259 0.15 -7.91 -5.00
N LEU A 260 0.64 -8.80 -4.14
CA LEU A 260 0.97 -8.52 -2.74
C LEU A 260 2.46 -8.26 -2.55
N SER A 261 3.30 -9.00 -3.28
CA SER A 261 4.73 -8.73 -3.31
C SER A 261 5.39 -9.26 -4.58
N VAL A 262 6.52 -8.64 -4.94
CA VAL A 262 7.44 -9.14 -5.96
C VAL A 262 8.80 -9.31 -5.31
N ASN A 263 9.39 -10.49 -5.49
CA ASN A 263 10.64 -10.89 -4.88
C ASN A 263 11.70 -11.17 -5.95
N ASN A 264 12.95 -11.28 -5.50
CA ASN A 264 14.13 -11.50 -6.33
C ASN A 264 14.51 -10.27 -7.19
N ILE A 265 14.36 -9.07 -6.63
CA ILE A 265 14.67 -7.82 -7.33
C ILE A 265 16.06 -7.34 -6.90
N LYS A 266 16.94 -7.11 -7.86
CA LYS A 266 18.29 -6.60 -7.60
C LYS A 266 18.31 -5.08 -7.81
N PRO A 267 18.50 -4.27 -6.76
CA PRO A 267 18.61 -2.84 -6.94
C PRO A 267 19.97 -2.48 -7.54
N ARG A 268 20.04 -1.38 -8.30
CA ARG A 268 21.31 -0.84 -8.83
C ARG A 268 22.24 -0.36 -7.72
N TYR A 269 21.70 0.38 -6.76
CA TYR A 269 22.46 0.93 -5.64
C TYR A 269 22.07 0.27 -4.32
N LYS A 270 23.05 0.13 -3.43
CA LYS A 270 22.85 -0.36 -2.06
C LYS A 270 22.58 0.78 -1.08
N TYR A 271 23.15 1.95 -1.34
CA TYR A 271 23.03 3.15 -0.51
C TYR A 271 22.47 4.30 -1.34
N VAL A 272 21.48 5.00 -0.79
CA VAL A 272 20.90 6.21 -1.39
C VAL A 272 20.96 7.33 -0.37
N GLU A 273 21.70 8.38 -0.70
CA GLU A 273 21.71 9.63 0.03
C GLU A 273 20.76 10.62 -0.64
N TYR A 274 19.99 11.39 0.13
CA TYR A 274 19.09 12.40 -0.44
C TYR A 274 19.06 13.69 0.36
N ASP A 275 18.90 14.80 -0.36
CA ASP A 275 18.55 16.10 0.17
C ASP A 275 17.35 16.73 -0.57
N HIS A 276 16.76 17.77 0.04
CA HIS A 276 15.56 18.47 -0.44
C HIS A 276 15.46 19.86 0.21
N MET A 277 14.93 20.87 -0.50
CA MET A 277 14.92 22.26 -0.02
C MET A 277 14.13 22.45 1.28
N SER A 278 13.07 21.68 1.52
CA SER A 278 12.30 21.76 2.78
C SER A 278 13.12 21.37 4.02
N ILE A 279 14.24 20.68 3.85
CA ILE A 279 15.17 20.32 4.93
C ILE A 279 15.83 21.58 5.53
N PHE A 280 15.92 22.68 4.77
CA PHE A 280 16.51 23.95 5.22
C PHE A 280 15.59 24.78 6.12
N LYS A 281 14.27 24.57 6.09
CA LYS A 281 13.30 25.41 6.82
C LYS A 281 13.24 25.13 8.33
N SER A 282 13.92 24.10 8.83
CA SER A 282 14.07 23.88 10.29
C SER A 282 15.39 24.45 10.80
N LYS A 283 15.50 25.77 10.93
CA LYS A 283 16.38 26.37 11.94
C LYS A 283 15.51 26.82 13.12
N PRO A 284 15.80 26.41 14.36
CA PRO A 284 15.15 26.97 15.53
C PRO A 284 15.60 28.43 15.67
N GLY A 285 14.65 29.36 15.59
CA GLY A 285 14.84 30.71 16.12
C GLY A 285 14.81 30.67 17.65
N ASP A 286 15.68 31.46 18.26
CA ASP A 286 15.97 31.59 19.70
C ASP A 286 14.75 31.54 20.65
N PRO A 287 14.93 31.06 21.90
CA PRO A 287 13.90 31.06 22.92
C PRO A 287 13.81 32.44 23.56
N SER A 288 13.04 33.35 22.97
CA SER A 288 12.63 34.57 23.67
C SER A 288 11.22 35.00 23.30
N GLY A 289 10.28 34.56 24.14
CA GLY A 289 9.14 35.37 24.57
C GLY A 289 8.02 35.63 23.56
N LYS A 290 6.97 34.82 23.63
CA LYS A 290 5.62 35.29 24.01
C LYS A 290 4.70 34.08 24.21
N LYS A 291 4.18 33.96 25.43
CA LYS A 291 3.02 33.11 25.74
C LYS A 291 1.86 33.62 24.89
N SER A 292 1.48 32.90 23.84
CA SER A 292 0.14 33.01 23.28
C SER A 292 -0.77 32.08 24.08
N SER A 293 -1.75 32.73 24.69
CA SER A 293 -2.92 32.23 25.40
C SER A 293 -3.58 31.01 24.73
N GLY A 294 -4.16 30.17 25.59
CA GLY A 294 -4.84 28.93 25.23
C GLY A 294 -5.86 29.09 24.11
N VAL A 295 -5.77 28.18 23.16
CA VAL A 295 -6.89 27.73 22.35
C VAL A 295 -7.47 26.56 23.12
N GLU A 296 -8.72 26.69 23.57
CA GLU A 296 -9.49 25.59 24.13
C GLU A 296 -9.49 24.43 23.11
N GLU A 297 -9.10 23.24 23.56
CA GLU A 297 -9.25 22.02 22.77
C GLU A 297 -10.75 21.79 22.54
N GLU A 298 -11.23 22.09 21.34
CA GLU A 298 -12.54 21.62 20.91
C GLU A 298 -12.54 20.09 20.82
N PRO A 299 -13.62 19.43 21.23
CA PRO A 299 -13.71 17.98 21.21
C PRO A 299 -13.66 17.46 19.77
N TRP A 300 -12.75 16.52 19.54
CA TRP A 300 -12.56 15.77 18.29
C TRP A 300 -13.90 15.33 17.68
N SER A 301 -14.26 15.91 16.54
CA SER A 301 -15.37 15.45 15.72
C SER A 301 -14.94 14.26 14.85
N GLU A 302 -15.84 13.30 14.63
CA GLU A 302 -15.62 12.20 13.69
C GLU A 302 -15.61 12.74 12.25
N GLU A 303 -14.44 13.12 11.74
CA GLU A 303 -14.33 13.64 10.37
C GLU A 303 -14.41 12.51 9.32
N GLU A 304 -15.42 12.57 8.45
CA GLU A 304 -15.53 11.76 7.23
C GLU A 304 -14.84 12.47 6.06
N TYR A 305 -13.92 11.77 5.37
CA TYR A 305 -13.16 12.35 4.26
C TYR A 305 -13.65 11.82 2.91
N PHE A 306 -13.92 12.74 1.98
CA PHE A 306 -14.48 12.45 0.67
C PHE A 306 -13.43 12.61 -0.45
N LEU A 307 -13.22 11.56 -1.26
CA LEU A 307 -12.29 11.57 -2.40
C LEU A 307 -12.96 12.03 -3.71
N GLY A 308 -12.38 13.02 -4.41
CA GLY A 308 -12.62 13.28 -5.84
C GLY A 308 -13.19 14.65 -6.27
N GLU A 309 -12.61 15.77 -5.83
CA GLU A 309 -13.06 17.11 -6.27
C GLU A 309 -12.63 17.54 -7.68
N GLU A 310 -13.46 18.37 -8.32
CA GLU A 310 -13.03 19.45 -9.20
C GLU A 310 -13.04 20.76 -8.40
N GLU A 311 -11.86 21.39 -8.29
CA GLU A 311 -11.57 22.81 -7.99
C GLU A 311 -12.38 23.56 -6.91
N SER A 312 -11.68 23.92 -5.82
CA SER A 312 -11.89 25.17 -5.08
C SER A 312 -10.54 25.85 -4.80
N LYS A 313 -10.52 27.19 -4.69
CA LYS A 313 -9.31 28.03 -4.68
C LYS A 313 -8.46 27.79 -3.41
N PRO A 314 -7.11 27.73 -3.52
CA PRO A 314 -6.26 27.34 -2.39
C PRO A 314 -6.05 28.47 -1.38
N ASN A 315 -6.05 28.11 -0.10
CA ASN A 315 -5.53 28.92 0.99
C ASN A 315 -4.14 28.37 1.37
N VAL A 316 -3.11 29.23 1.40
CA VAL A 316 -1.68 28.84 1.33
C VAL A 316 -1.13 28.22 2.63
N ASN A 317 -1.96 27.73 3.56
CA ASN A 317 -1.48 27.30 4.89
C ASN A 317 -2.05 26.00 5.47
N ASP A 318 -2.81 25.19 4.71
CA ASP A 318 -3.39 23.97 5.27
C ASP A 318 -2.51 22.73 5.03
N ASN A 319 -2.24 22.01 6.12
CA ASN A 319 -1.42 20.80 6.18
C ASN A 319 -1.96 19.72 5.22
N LYS A 320 -1.17 19.36 4.20
CA LYS A 320 -1.46 18.25 3.28
C LYS A 320 -1.65 16.95 4.07
N GLN A 321 -2.87 16.40 4.08
CA GLN A 321 -3.20 15.17 4.81
C GLN A 321 -2.77 13.91 4.05
N ILE A 322 -2.21 12.97 4.80
CA ILE A 322 -1.65 11.70 4.32
C ILE A 322 -2.63 10.56 4.68
N LEU A 323 -3.14 9.84 3.70
CA LEU A 323 -3.85 8.57 3.89
C LEU A 323 -2.91 7.39 3.79
N GLN A 324 -3.05 6.42 4.70
CA GLN A 324 -2.29 5.19 4.65
C GLN A 324 -2.95 4.21 3.67
N SER A 325 -2.20 3.66 2.72
CA SER A 325 -2.70 2.61 1.82
C SER A 325 -1.72 1.43 1.74
N PHE A 326 -2.27 0.23 1.58
CA PHE A 326 -1.51 -1.02 1.48
C PHE A 326 -1.08 -1.25 0.04
N PHE A 327 0.22 -1.02 -0.20
CA PHE A 327 0.84 -1.28 -1.49
C PHE A 327 1.67 -2.56 -1.46
N PRO A 328 1.79 -3.24 -2.61
CA PRO A 328 2.64 -4.40 -2.70
C PRO A 328 4.09 -4.11 -2.28
N ILE A 329 4.66 -5.09 -1.60
CA ILE A 329 6.04 -5.05 -1.13
C ILE A 329 6.95 -5.45 -2.28
N VAL A 330 7.87 -4.56 -2.64
CA VAL A 330 8.94 -4.83 -3.60
C VAL A 330 10.13 -5.30 -2.76
N ASN A 331 10.37 -6.60 -2.72
CA ASN A 331 11.42 -7.22 -1.91
C ASN A 331 12.70 -7.31 -2.72
N PHE A 332 13.68 -6.51 -2.31
CA PHE A 332 15.01 -6.49 -2.91
C PHE A 332 15.89 -7.60 -2.33
N ASP A 333 16.73 -8.22 -3.16
CA ASP A 333 17.73 -9.22 -2.75
C ASP A 333 18.66 -8.68 -1.65
N ASN A 334 18.96 -7.37 -1.75
CA ASN A 334 19.63 -6.59 -0.71
C ASN A 334 18.80 -5.32 -0.47
N GLU A 335 18.48 -5.01 0.78
CA GLU A 335 17.75 -3.78 1.10
C GLU A 335 18.59 -2.55 0.76
N ILE A 336 17.97 -1.58 0.07
CA ILE A 336 18.58 -0.27 -0.18
C ILE A 336 18.52 0.54 1.13
N ASP A 337 19.68 0.92 1.66
CA ASP A 337 19.79 1.81 2.82
C ASP A 337 19.62 3.26 2.36
N VAL A 338 18.67 3.99 2.96
CA VAL A 338 18.37 5.37 2.59
C VAL A 338 18.75 6.31 3.73
N ARG A 339 19.58 7.30 3.41
CA ARG A 339 20.11 8.28 4.35
C ARG A 339 19.78 9.68 3.88
N ARG A 340 19.22 10.48 4.80
CA ARG A 340 19.00 11.90 4.56
C ARG A 340 20.30 12.63 4.85
N ILE A 341 20.82 13.39 3.89
CA ILE A 341 22.00 14.22 4.09
C ILE A 341 21.57 15.69 4.25
N PRO A 342 22.17 16.45 5.18
CA PRO A 342 22.01 17.89 5.20
C PRO A 342 22.69 18.46 3.95
N SER A 343 21.96 19.17 3.10
CA SER A 343 22.54 19.83 1.93
C SER A 343 23.75 20.67 2.33
N ARG A 344 24.90 20.45 1.67
CA ARG A 344 26.04 21.37 1.77
C ARG A 344 25.59 22.70 1.18
N SER A 345 25.56 23.76 1.99
CA SER A 345 25.47 25.11 1.43
C SER A 345 26.66 25.29 0.49
N LYS A 346 26.40 25.36 -0.82
CA LYS A 346 27.33 26.03 -1.74
C LYS A 346 27.44 27.45 -1.22
N LYS A 347 28.46 27.72 -0.39
CA LYS A 347 28.95 29.08 -0.19
C LYS A 347 29.32 29.56 -1.59
N GLN A 348 28.49 30.43 -2.15
CA GLN A 348 28.96 31.31 -3.22
C GLN A 348 30.14 32.08 -2.62
N ASN A 349 31.35 31.66 -2.97
CA ASN A 349 32.52 32.50 -2.84
C ASN A 349 32.33 33.66 -3.81
N THR A 350 31.74 34.75 -3.34
CA THR A 350 32.05 36.07 -3.88
C THR A 350 33.42 36.45 -3.35
N ASN A 351 34.48 35.88 -3.94
CA ASN A 351 35.81 36.44 -3.82
C ASN A 351 35.96 37.51 -4.90
N GLY A 352 35.76 38.75 -4.48
CA GLY A 352 36.35 39.93 -5.07
C GLY A 352 37.10 40.70 -3.98
N ASN A 353 38.40 40.42 -3.90
CA ASN A 353 39.48 41.15 -3.24
C ASN A 353 39.75 41.02 -1.73
N GLU A 354 41.03 40.71 -1.52
CA GLU A 354 41.86 40.72 -0.33
C GLU A 354 41.92 42.14 0.30
N GLU A 355 41.91 42.25 1.63
CA GLU A 355 43.11 42.51 2.45
C GLU A 355 42.76 42.82 3.91
N SER A 356 43.81 42.86 4.71
CA SER A 356 43.95 42.57 6.14
C SER A 356 43.51 43.67 7.12
N SER A 357 43.30 43.22 8.37
CA SER A 357 43.66 43.87 9.65
C SER A 357 42.60 44.66 10.45
N THR A 358 42.31 44.09 11.64
CA THR A 358 42.13 44.72 12.98
C THR A 358 41.49 46.10 13.12
N THR A 359 40.34 46.22 13.80
CA THR A 359 40.17 46.66 15.22
C THR A 359 38.69 46.92 15.57
N LYS A 360 38.44 47.00 16.89
CA LYS A 360 37.18 47.21 17.61
C LYS A 360 36.35 48.42 17.17
N SER A 361 35.04 48.34 17.46
CA SER A 361 34.22 49.28 18.24
C SER A 361 32.98 49.89 17.55
N VAL A 362 31.85 49.69 18.25
CA VAL A 362 30.75 50.63 18.60
C VAL A 362 29.78 51.15 17.53
N GLN A 363 28.51 51.03 17.92
CA GLN A 363 27.22 51.60 17.49
C GLN A 363 27.22 52.91 16.67
N VAL A 364 26.19 53.11 15.83
CA VAL A 364 24.98 53.94 16.11
C VAL A 364 24.16 54.14 14.81
N ASP A 365 22.83 54.08 14.97
CA ASP A 365 21.69 54.63 14.19
C ASP A 365 21.89 55.26 12.80
N SER A 366 20.98 54.94 11.86
CA SER A 366 19.79 55.76 11.52
C SER A 366 19.35 55.55 10.06
N GLY A 367 18.03 55.56 9.84
CA GLY A 367 17.46 56.31 8.73
C GLY A 367 17.02 55.56 7.46
N GLU A 368 15.70 55.29 7.44
CA GLU A 368 14.75 55.62 6.37
C GLU A 368 14.71 54.89 5.01
N ASP A 369 13.45 54.55 4.70
CA ASP A 369 12.79 54.12 3.48
C ASP A 369 13.32 54.70 2.15
N ILE A 370 13.10 53.96 1.05
CA ILE A 370 12.30 54.40 -0.12
C ILE A 370 12.09 53.19 -1.07
N ASN A 371 10.83 52.97 -1.43
CA ASN A 371 10.37 52.14 -2.55
C ASN A 371 10.66 52.83 -3.89
N GLU A 372 11.13 52.07 -4.89
CA GLU A 372 10.78 52.14 -6.32
C GLU A 372 11.66 51.08 -7.02
N GLY A 373 11.14 50.05 -7.66
CA GLY A 373 10.21 50.14 -8.76
C GLY A 373 11.02 50.07 -10.05
N ASP A 374 11.50 48.88 -10.43
CA ASP A 374 12.00 48.69 -11.79
C ASP A 374 11.47 47.39 -12.41
N LYS A 375 10.69 47.61 -13.46
CA LYS A 375 10.07 46.59 -14.30
C LYS A 375 11.10 46.20 -15.35
N THR A 376 11.46 44.93 -15.42
CA THR A 376 12.04 44.35 -16.62
C THR A 376 11.15 43.21 -17.11
N GLU A 377 10.43 43.53 -18.18
CA GLU A 377 9.66 42.61 -19.01
C GLU A 377 10.63 41.60 -19.67
N LEU A 378 10.41 40.31 -19.45
CA LEU A 378 10.99 39.25 -20.27
C LEU A 378 9.92 38.19 -20.55
N GLY A 379 9.42 38.24 -21.78
CA GLY A 379 9.29 37.07 -22.65
C GLY A 379 8.46 35.90 -22.15
N VAL A 380 7.15 36.00 -22.37
CA VAL A 380 6.21 34.87 -22.39
C VAL A 380 6.70 33.78 -23.36
N ASN A 381 6.87 32.57 -22.84
CA ASN A 381 6.58 31.34 -23.57
C ASN A 381 6.29 30.19 -22.58
N GLY A 382 4.99 29.92 -22.42
CA GLY A 382 4.46 28.57 -22.17
C GLY A 382 4.58 28.01 -20.76
N ALA A 383 4.16 28.75 -19.74
CA ALA A 383 3.82 28.18 -18.45
C ALA A 383 2.33 28.41 -18.19
N ASP A 384 1.49 27.50 -18.72
CA ASP A 384 0.13 27.33 -18.22
C ASP A 384 0.24 26.73 -16.82
N ALA A 385 0.39 27.62 -15.84
CA ALA A 385 0.19 27.38 -14.44
C ALA A 385 -1.33 27.30 -14.19
N ASP A 386 -1.90 26.10 -14.37
CA ASP A 386 -3.29 25.83 -14.03
C ASP A 386 -3.38 24.90 -12.81
N SER A 387 -3.88 25.50 -11.73
CA SER A 387 -4.53 24.94 -10.53
C SER A 387 -3.93 23.66 -9.92
N GLU A 388 -3.15 23.85 -8.85
CA GLU A 388 -2.84 22.78 -7.88
C GLU A 388 -4.15 22.24 -7.27
N SER A 389 -4.62 21.11 -7.80
CA SER A 389 -5.74 20.36 -7.23
C SER A 389 -5.38 19.81 -5.86
N GLU A 390 -6.06 20.25 -4.80
CA GLU A 390 -6.05 19.57 -3.50
C GLU A 390 -6.46 18.10 -3.71
N ASN A 391 -5.56 17.17 -3.42
CA ASN A 391 -5.83 15.74 -3.47
C ASN A 391 -5.05 15.04 -2.37
N ILE A 392 -5.74 14.17 -1.66
CA ILE A 392 -5.22 13.43 -0.53
C ILE A 392 -4.08 12.51 -0.97
N GLU A 393 -2.95 12.53 -0.25
CA GLU A 393 -1.77 11.73 -0.58
C GLU A 393 -1.85 10.35 0.07
N PHE A 394 -1.78 9.29 -0.72
CA PHE A 394 -1.61 7.94 -0.17
C PHE A 394 -0.13 7.65 0.09
N ILE A 395 0.27 7.32 1.31
CA ILE A 395 1.62 6.82 1.63
C ILE A 395 1.57 5.30 1.82
N PRO A 396 2.55 4.56 1.25
CA PRO A 396 2.66 3.14 1.50
C PRO A 396 2.97 2.82 2.95
N ILE A 397 2.10 2.03 3.59
CA ILE A 397 2.42 1.38 4.86
C ILE A 397 3.47 0.31 4.56
N ASN A 398 4.74 0.60 4.85
CA ASN A 398 5.77 -0.43 4.89
C ASN A 398 6.12 -0.72 6.36
N ALA A 399 6.15 -1.99 6.72
CA ALA A 399 6.23 -2.49 8.10
C ALA A 399 7.55 -2.17 8.85
N ASN A 400 8.38 -1.24 8.35
CA ASN A 400 9.76 -1.03 8.82
C ASN A 400 10.23 0.43 8.89
N ALA A 401 9.36 1.46 8.89
CA ALA A 401 9.81 2.82 9.21
C ALA A 401 8.76 3.58 10.04
N ASP A 402 9.15 3.89 11.29
CA ASP A 402 8.42 4.63 12.34
C ASP A 402 7.01 4.13 12.64
N VAL A 403 6.93 2.83 12.89
CA VAL A 403 5.71 2.13 13.27
C VAL A 403 5.27 2.64 14.65
N VAL A 404 4.08 3.23 14.72
CA VAL A 404 3.18 2.88 15.83
C VAL A 404 2.95 1.39 15.65
N LEU A 405 3.85 0.59 16.22
CA LEU A 405 3.89 -0.88 16.10
C LEU A 405 2.47 -1.36 16.28
N ASP A 406 1.91 -2.18 15.38
CA ASP A 406 0.59 -2.74 15.64
C ASP A 406 0.66 -3.75 16.80
N GLY A 407 1.85 -3.98 17.37
CA GLY A 407 2.09 -4.80 18.55
C GLY A 407 2.22 -6.28 18.19
N LEU A 408 2.14 -6.63 16.91
CA LEU A 408 2.08 -8.01 16.42
C LEU A 408 3.42 -8.50 15.85
N GLU A 409 4.48 -7.69 15.90
CA GLU A 409 5.76 -7.98 15.25
C GLU A 409 6.44 -9.21 15.85
N ASN A 410 6.42 -9.32 17.18
CA ASN A 410 7.01 -10.46 17.88
C ASN A 410 6.19 -11.73 17.67
N PHE A 411 4.87 -11.63 17.65
CA PHE A 411 3.98 -12.75 17.38
C PHE A 411 4.15 -13.27 15.94
N HIS A 412 4.22 -12.36 14.97
CA HIS A 412 4.48 -12.70 13.57
C HIS A 412 5.83 -13.42 13.39
N LYS A 413 6.90 -12.91 14.01
CA LYS A 413 8.22 -13.58 14.01
C LYS A 413 8.15 -14.95 14.69
N ALA A 414 7.36 -15.10 15.75
CA ALA A 414 7.18 -16.38 16.42
C ALA A 414 6.48 -17.43 15.53
N LEU A 415 5.49 -17.02 14.70
CA LEU A 415 4.86 -17.91 13.73
C LEU A 415 5.82 -18.36 12.63
N PHE A 416 6.73 -17.49 12.18
CA PHE A 416 7.81 -17.89 11.27
C PHE A 416 8.76 -18.91 11.88
N GLU A 417 9.19 -18.69 13.12
CA GLU A 417 10.02 -19.66 13.85
C GLU A 417 9.29 -20.98 14.06
N LEU A 418 8.00 -20.95 14.39
CA LEU A 418 7.16 -22.13 14.52
C LEU A 418 7.09 -22.93 13.21
N LYS A 419 6.89 -22.24 12.08
CA LYS A 419 6.85 -22.84 10.73
C LYS A 419 8.20 -23.45 10.32
N LYS A 420 9.31 -22.80 10.69
CA LYS A 420 10.68 -23.27 10.36
C LYS A 420 11.08 -24.51 11.16
N ASN A 421 10.71 -24.53 12.44
CA ASN A 421 11.26 -25.49 13.41
C ASN A 421 10.39 -26.74 13.60
N ILE A 422 9.24 -26.85 12.91
CA ILE A 422 8.34 -28.02 13.02
C ILE A 422 8.08 -28.62 11.63
N LYS A 423 8.69 -29.77 11.35
CA LYS A 423 8.58 -30.47 10.05
C LYS A 423 7.17 -31.02 9.76
N ASP A 424 6.37 -31.27 10.79
CA ASP A 424 5.06 -31.94 10.69
C ASP A 424 3.88 -31.00 10.99
N VAL A 425 4.06 -29.70 10.80
CA VAL A 425 3.01 -28.70 11.01
C VAL A 425 2.96 -27.72 9.85
N LYS A 426 1.80 -27.61 9.21
CA LYS A 426 1.52 -26.52 8.28
C LYS A 426 0.93 -25.34 9.05
N VAL A 427 1.65 -24.22 9.05
CA VAL A 427 1.22 -22.96 9.68
C VAL A 427 0.89 -21.96 8.57
N ASN A 428 -0.37 -21.50 8.55
CA ASN A 428 -0.83 -20.39 7.73
C ASN A 428 -1.32 -19.29 8.67
N TRP A 429 -1.14 -18.02 8.32
CA TRP A 429 -1.70 -16.93 9.09
C TRP A 429 -1.92 -15.73 8.19
N ASP A 430 -2.91 -14.93 8.56
CA ASP A 430 -3.20 -13.66 7.93
C ASP A 430 -3.38 -12.59 9.02
N ARG A 431 -3.18 -11.33 8.62
CA ARG A 431 -3.30 -10.15 9.48
C ARG A 431 -4.49 -9.33 9.00
N PHE A 432 -5.35 -8.95 9.94
CA PHE A 432 -6.62 -8.29 9.68
C PHE A 432 -6.79 -7.06 10.59
N GLU A 433 -7.72 -6.19 10.24
CA GLU A 433 -8.16 -5.09 11.11
C GLU A 433 -9.32 -5.58 11.98
N VAL A 434 -9.38 -5.12 13.24
CA VAL A 434 -10.54 -5.40 14.10
C VAL A 434 -11.81 -4.75 13.51
N PRO A 435 -13.00 -5.29 13.78
CA PRO A 435 -14.25 -4.64 13.41
C PRO A 435 -14.32 -3.21 13.97
N ILE A 436 -14.81 -2.25 13.19
CA ILE A 436 -15.08 -0.91 13.70
C ILE A 436 -16.48 -0.93 14.32
N VAL A 437 -16.54 -0.77 15.64
CA VAL A 437 -17.79 -0.57 16.37
C VAL A 437 -17.92 0.92 16.67
N LYS A 438 -19.08 1.50 16.32
CA LYS A 438 -19.37 2.92 16.52
C LYS A 438 -19.20 3.30 17.99
N ASP A 439 -18.66 4.48 18.26
CA ASP A 439 -18.46 5.02 19.61
C ASP A 439 -17.48 4.21 20.51
N ARG A 440 -16.68 3.30 19.93
CA ARG A 440 -15.70 2.48 20.66
C ARG A 440 -14.26 2.85 20.31
N SER A 441 -13.59 3.55 21.23
CA SER A 441 -12.19 3.99 21.08
C SER A 441 -11.18 2.83 21.04
N TYR A 442 -11.52 1.66 21.60
CA TYR A 442 -10.64 0.49 21.60
C TYR A 442 -10.31 -0.05 20.19
N CYS A 443 -11.17 0.23 19.20
CA CYS A 443 -10.91 -0.09 17.79
C CYS A 443 -9.63 0.57 17.26
N TYR A 444 -9.12 1.59 17.96
CA TYR A 444 -8.00 2.40 17.53
C TYR A 444 -6.83 2.31 18.51
N ILE A 445 -5.62 2.31 17.96
CA ILE A 445 -4.36 2.52 18.65
C ILE A 445 -4.10 4.02 18.68
N ASN A 446 -3.89 4.57 19.86
CA ASN A 446 -3.68 6.01 20.08
C ASN A 446 -4.76 6.89 19.42
N GLY A 447 -5.99 6.39 19.27
CA GLY A 447 -7.12 7.12 18.67
C GLY A 447 -7.07 7.30 17.15
N VAL A 448 -6.00 6.86 16.47
CA VAL A 448 -5.76 7.19 15.05
C VAL A 448 -5.73 5.95 14.16
N GLN A 449 -5.00 4.91 14.58
CA GLN A 449 -4.74 3.74 13.74
C GLN A 449 -5.68 2.59 14.10
N VAL A 450 -6.36 1.98 13.13
CA VAL A 450 -7.21 0.81 13.41
C VAL A 450 -6.36 -0.35 13.96
N ARG A 451 -6.78 -0.90 15.09
CA ARG A 451 -6.15 -2.03 15.76
C ARG A 451 -6.21 -3.26 14.87
N ARG A 452 -5.16 -4.07 14.90
CA ARG A 452 -5.06 -5.27 14.06
C ARG A 452 -5.02 -6.53 14.87
N PHE A 453 -5.29 -7.65 14.21
CA PHE A 453 -5.12 -8.97 14.78
C PHE A 453 -4.49 -9.93 13.77
N ILE A 454 -3.86 -11.00 14.26
CA ILE A 454 -3.43 -12.13 13.45
C ILE A 454 -4.32 -13.33 13.78
N LEU A 455 -4.85 -13.97 12.74
CA LEU A 455 -5.47 -15.29 12.83
C LEU A 455 -4.55 -16.32 12.18
N ALA A 456 -3.96 -17.20 12.99
CA ALA A 456 -3.10 -18.27 12.52
C ALA A 456 -3.83 -19.61 12.54
N LYS A 457 -3.87 -20.30 11.41
CA LYS A 457 -4.35 -21.68 11.24
C LYS A 457 -3.18 -22.65 11.27
N ILE A 458 -3.20 -23.54 12.24
CA ILE A 458 -2.16 -24.54 12.47
C ILE A 458 -2.74 -25.92 12.20
N MET A 459 -2.09 -26.64 11.30
CA MET A 459 -2.51 -27.97 10.84
C MET A 459 -1.37 -28.97 11.08
N PRO A 460 -1.29 -29.57 12.27
CA PRO A 460 -0.33 -30.63 12.53
C PRO A 460 -0.77 -31.94 11.88
N ILE A 461 0.17 -32.68 11.31
CA ILE A 461 -0.09 -33.98 10.68
C ILE A 461 -0.63 -34.96 11.72
N GLY A 462 -1.75 -35.63 11.42
CA GLY A 462 -2.35 -36.65 12.30
C GLY A 462 -3.04 -36.11 13.56
N THR A 463 -3.22 -34.79 13.68
CA THR A 463 -3.95 -34.18 14.81
C THR A 463 -4.99 -33.17 14.31
N ARG A 464 -5.76 -32.58 15.23
CA ARG A 464 -6.78 -31.58 14.91
C ARG A 464 -6.17 -30.24 14.47
N THR A 465 -6.89 -29.56 13.58
CA THR A 465 -6.59 -28.16 13.20
C THR A 465 -6.86 -27.23 14.38
N GLN A 466 -5.96 -26.29 14.62
CA GLN A 466 -6.03 -25.32 15.69
C GLN A 466 -5.90 -23.91 15.13
N TYR A 467 -6.50 -22.95 15.81
CA TYR A 467 -6.52 -21.55 15.43
C TYR A 467 -5.98 -20.71 16.58
N ILE A 468 -5.14 -19.73 16.25
CA ILE A 468 -4.62 -18.76 17.22
C ILE A 468 -5.04 -17.38 16.79
N LEU A 469 -5.64 -16.63 17.72
CA LEU A 469 -6.03 -15.24 17.55
C LEU A 469 -5.19 -14.38 18.50
N GLU A 470 -4.40 -13.48 17.91
CA GLU A 470 -3.61 -12.49 18.65
C GLU A 470 -4.03 -11.10 18.23
N VAL A 471 -4.38 -10.23 19.18
CA VAL A 471 -4.73 -8.84 18.92
C VAL A 471 -3.57 -7.92 19.30
N GLY A 472 -3.28 -6.99 18.40
CA GLY A 472 -2.24 -6.00 18.57
C GLY A 472 -2.57 -5.01 19.66
N ASN A 473 -1.72 -4.89 20.67
CA ASN A 473 -1.94 -3.96 21.79
C ASN A 473 -0.69 -3.16 22.18
N PRO A 474 -0.19 -2.29 21.30
CA PRO A 474 1.02 -1.49 21.56
C PRO A 474 0.81 -0.36 22.59
N ASP A 475 -0.43 0.08 22.80
CA ASP A 475 -0.83 1.26 23.55
C ASP A 475 -1.45 0.93 24.93
N ARG A 476 -1.64 -0.36 25.26
CA ARG A 476 -2.19 -0.82 26.55
C ARG A 476 -1.55 -2.14 27.02
N GLU A 477 -1.98 -2.66 28.16
CA GLU A 477 -1.48 -3.93 28.72
C GLU A 477 -1.72 -5.14 27.78
N ASN A 478 -0.84 -6.14 27.81
CA ASN A 478 -0.92 -7.28 26.90
C ASN A 478 -2.24 -8.07 27.07
N ILE A 479 -2.99 -8.20 25.98
CA ILE A 479 -4.20 -9.02 25.90
C ILE A 479 -3.81 -10.46 25.66
N TYR A 480 -4.47 -11.39 26.33
CA TYR A 480 -4.18 -12.81 26.17
C TYR A 480 -4.34 -13.28 24.72
N THR A 481 -3.44 -14.15 24.27
CA THR A 481 -3.60 -14.85 22.98
C THR A 481 -4.68 -15.92 23.14
N LEU A 482 -5.63 -16.01 22.20
CA LEU A 482 -6.60 -17.11 22.20
C LEU A 482 -6.12 -18.25 21.33
N LEU A 483 -6.24 -19.49 21.83
CA LEU A 483 -6.03 -20.72 21.09
C LEU A 483 -7.34 -21.50 21.08
N PHE A 484 -7.88 -21.82 19.91
CA PHE A 484 -9.14 -22.56 19.84
C PHE A 484 -9.18 -23.64 18.76
N TYR A 485 -9.98 -24.68 19.03
CA TYR A 485 -10.08 -25.88 18.19
C TYR A 485 -11.32 -26.71 18.52
N TYR A 486 -11.78 -27.53 17.57
CA TYR A 486 -12.79 -28.56 17.84
C TYR A 486 -12.17 -29.83 18.44
N ARG A 487 -12.92 -30.54 19.29
CA ARG A 487 -12.52 -31.86 19.78
C ARG A 487 -12.29 -32.86 18.64
N VAL A 488 -13.18 -32.85 17.65
CA VAL A 488 -13.16 -33.72 16.46
C VAL A 488 -13.52 -32.87 15.23
N GLY A 489 -12.77 -33.02 14.14
CA GLY A 489 -13.02 -32.30 12.88
C GLY A 489 -12.37 -30.92 12.78
N THR A 490 -12.89 -30.09 11.87
CA THR A 490 -12.37 -28.76 11.55
C THR A 490 -13.49 -27.73 11.55
N LEU A 491 -13.21 -26.50 12.01
CA LEU A 491 -14.13 -25.36 11.87
C LEU A 491 -14.42 -25.12 10.38
N SER A 492 -15.70 -25.05 10.01
CA SER A 492 -16.07 -24.51 8.71
C SER A 492 -15.77 -23.00 8.68
N ASP A 493 -15.43 -22.47 7.51
CA ASP A 493 -15.01 -21.07 7.39
C ASP A 493 -16.12 -20.09 7.84
N SER A 494 -17.39 -20.40 7.57
CA SER A 494 -18.53 -19.60 8.05
C SER A 494 -18.62 -19.56 9.59
N LYS A 495 -18.43 -20.70 10.27
CA LYS A 495 -18.45 -20.76 11.74
C LYS A 495 -17.22 -20.08 12.37
N LEU A 496 -16.05 -20.26 11.76
CA LEU A 496 -14.82 -19.58 12.16
C LEU A 496 -14.98 -18.06 12.06
N ASN A 497 -15.51 -17.56 10.95
CA ASN A 497 -15.71 -16.14 10.73
C ASN A 497 -16.72 -15.55 11.71
N SER A 498 -17.83 -16.25 11.99
CA SER A 498 -18.79 -15.81 13.01
C SER A 498 -18.14 -15.74 14.39
N LEU A 499 -17.46 -16.81 14.82
CA LEU A 499 -16.78 -16.87 16.10
C LEU A 499 -15.75 -15.75 16.27
N VAL A 500 -14.88 -15.56 15.27
CA VAL A 500 -13.84 -14.52 15.32
C VAL A 500 -14.47 -13.13 15.38
N LYS A 501 -15.56 -12.90 14.63
CA LYS A 501 -16.31 -11.64 14.68
C LYS A 501 -16.88 -11.41 16.09
N ASP A 502 -17.54 -12.41 16.67
CA ASP A 502 -18.17 -12.31 17.99
C ASP A 502 -17.11 -12.07 19.08
N LEU A 503 -15.99 -12.79 19.05
CA LEU A 503 -14.85 -12.60 19.96
C LEU A 503 -14.27 -11.18 19.87
N LEU A 504 -14.12 -10.64 18.66
CA LEU A 504 -13.55 -9.31 18.45
C LEU A 504 -14.54 -8.20 18.84
N VAL A 505 -15.83 -8.36 18.56
CA VAL A 505 -16.86 -7.41 19.01
C VAL A 505 -16.94 -7.40 20.53
N GLY A 506 -16.98 -8.57 21.17
CA GLY A 506 -16.95 -8.68 22.63
C GLY A 506 -15.68 -8.07 23.24
N LEU A 507 -14.51 -8.29 22.63
CA LEU A 507 -13.26 -7.63 23.03
C LEU A 507 -13.37 -6.10 22.98
N ILE A 508 -13.98 -5.56 21.93
CA ILE A 508 -14.16 -4.12 21.75
C ILE A 508 -15.15 -3.54 22.75
N ASP A 509 -16.30 -4.20 22.92
CA ASP A 509 -17.33 -3.78 23.86
C ASP A 509 -16.84 -3.82 25.31
N ASN A 510 -15.97 -4.78 25.64
CA ASN A 510 -15.31 -4.92 26.93
C ASN A 510 -13.96 -4.17 27.02
N ASN A 511 -13.73 -3.21 26.11
CA ASN A 511 -12.61 -2.27 26.14
C ASN A 511 -11.22 -2.93 26.22
N GLY A 512 -11.05 -4.05 25.52
CA GLY A 512 -9.81 -4.82 25.46
C GLY A 512 -9.73 -6.02 26.40
N HIS A 513 -10.85 -6.46 26.99
CA HIS A 513 -10.93 -7.70 27.75
C HIS A 513 -11.74 -8.73 26.97
N TRP A 514 -11.26 -9.98 26.94
CA TRP A 514 -12.04 -11.04 26.30
C TRP A 514 -13.32 -11.30 27.09
N ASP A 515 -14.42 -11.46 26.35
CA ASP A 515 -15.72 -11.77 26.93
C ASP A 515 -15.75 -13.23 27.41
N GLU A 516 -15.87 -13.43 28.72
CA GLU A 516 -15.89 -14.76 29.34
C GLU A 516 -17.15 -15.55 28.97
N GLU A 517 -18.27 -14.89 28.67
CA GLU A 517 -19.50 -15.57 28.24
C GLU A 517 -19.32 -16.13 26.82
N ILE A 518 -18.68 -15.38 25.92
CA ILE A 518 -18.34 -15.84 24.58
C ILE A 518 -17.30 -16.96 24.66
N ILE A 519 -16.27 -16.82 25.49
CA ILE A 519 -15.27 -17.89 25.69
C ILE A 519 -15.90 -19.17 26.26
N GLY A 520 -16.89 -19.04 27.14
CA GLY A 520 -17.50 -20.16 27.87
C GLY A 520 -18.53 -20.98 27.09
N VAL A 521 -19.11 -20.47 26.00
CA VAL A 521 -20.31 -21.08 25.38
C VAL A 521 -20.04 -21.58 23.96
N HIS A 522 -19.43 -22.77 23.79
CA HIS A 522 -19.32 -23.36 22.45
C HIS A 522 -19.27 -24.89 22.34
N GLY A 523 -20.12 -25.66 23.02
CA GLY A 523 -20.31 -27.11 22.70
C GLY A 523 -18.99 -27.92 22.57
N ASP A 524 -18.66 -28.39 21.35
CA ASP A 524 -17.42 -29.14 21.05
C ASP A 524 -16.16 -28.29 20.76
N LEU A 525 -16.32 -26.97 20.70
CA LEU A 525 -15.23 -26.00 20.47
C LEU A 525 -14.61 -25.62 21.82
N TYR A 526 -13.30 -25.75 21.90
CA TYR A 526 -12.50 -25.36 23.05
C TYR A 526 -11.78 -24.06 22.73
N ILE A 527 -11.82 -23.11 23.66
CA ILE A 527 -11.07 -21.86 23.62
C ILE A 527 -10.18 -21.81 24.87
N ASP A 528 -8.88 -21.76 24.68
CA ASP A 528 -7.86 -21.64 25.72
C ASP A 528 -7.24 -20.23 25.67
N VAL A 529 -6.99 -19.68 26.85
CA VAL A 529 -6.50 -18.30 27.03
C VAL A 529 -5.03 -18.37 27.43
N LEU A 530 -4.14 -18.01 26.50
CA LEU A 530 -2.71 -18.10 26.70
C LEU A 530 -2.18 -16.79 27.31
N LYS A 531 -1.71 -16.88 28.56
CA LYS A 531 -1.17 -15.72 29.27
C LYS A 531 0.18 -15.27 28.70
N HIS A 532 0.33 -13.96 28.48
CA HIS A 532 1.61 -13.37 28.11
C HIS A 532 2.55 -13.25 29.30
N TYR A 533 3.64 -14.02 29.31
CA TYR A 533 4.71 -13.81 30.29
C TYR A 533 5.73 -12.79 29.77
N LYS A 534 6.48 -12.13 30.67
CA LYS A 534 7.62 -11.26 30.31
C LYS A 534 8.63 -11.90 29.33
N LYS A 535 8.62 -13.23 29.19
CA LYS A 535 9.40 -14.04 28.23
C LYS A 535 8.92 -13.91 26.75
N HIS A 536 7.74 -13.35 26.49
CA HIS A 536 7.10 -13.29 25.16
C HIS A 536 7.59 -12.13 24.28
N LYS A 537 8.48 -11.27 24.79
CA LYS A 537 9.19 -10.26 23.99
C LYS A 537 10.24 -10.88 23.04
N ASN A 538 10.58 -12.16 23.22
CA ASN A 538 11.49 -12.88 22.35
C ASN A 538 10.69 -13.85 21.44
N PRO A 539 10.72 -13.64 20.11
CA PRO A 539 9.96 -14.47 19.16
C PRO A 539 10.25 -15.97 19.25
N ALA A 540 11.51 -16.38 19.50
CA ALA A 540 11.86 -17.80 19.61
C ALA A 540 11.29 -18.44 20.88
N LYS A 541 11.26 -17.70 21.99
CA LYS A 541 10.64 -18.18 23.24
C LYS A 541 9.12 -18.29 23.10
N LEU A 542 8.50 -17.31 22.43
CA LEU A 542 7.07 -17.35 22.12
C LEU A 542 6.73 -18.51 21.19
N ALA A 543 7.54 -18.77 20.16
CA ALA A 543 7.37 -19.92 19.27
C ALA A 543 7.44 -21.25 20.03
N ASN A 544 8.39 -21.40 20.96
CA ASN A 544 8.49 -22.59 21.81
C ASN A 544 7.28 -22.73 22.75
N TYR A 545 6.82 -21.64 23.36
CA TYR A 545 5.63 -21.65 24.20
C TYR A 545 4.37 -22.02 23.41
N LEU A 546 4.19 -21.44 22.22
CA LEU A 546 3.12 -21.81 21.31
C LEU A 546 3.23 -23.30 20.95
N ARG A 547 4.43 -23.80 20.63
CA ARG A 547 4.65 -25.23 20.36
C ARG A 547 4.21 -26.13 21.52
N GLU A 548 4.54 -25.79 22.76
CA GLU A 548 4.12 -26.53 23.97
C GLU A 548 2.59 -26.55 24.15
N LYS A 549 1.89 -25.55 23.62
CA LYS A 549 0.42 -25.44 23.69
C LYS A 549 -0.29 -26.06 22.50
N ILE A 550 0.32 -25.99 21.32
CA ILE A 550 -0.17 -26.54 20.05
C ILE A 550 -0.06 -28.07 20.01
N TYR A 551 0.71 -28.67 20.91
CA TYR A 551 0.89 -30.12 21.03
C TYR A 551 0.73 -30.59 22.47
N ILE A 552 0.22 -31.81 22.62
CA ILE A 552 0.15 -32.67 23.83
C ILE A 552 -1.30 -32.90 24.29
N LYS A 553 -2.02 -33.70 23.49
CA LYS A 553 -2.42 -35.06 23.90
C LYS A 553 -2.93 -35.78 22.64
N PRO A 554 -2.43 -36.97 22.28
CA PRO A 554 -3.11 -37.79 21.29
C PRO A 554 -4.57 -37.96 21.74
N ILE A 555 -5.49 -37.94 20.78
CA ILE A 555 -6.87 -38.32 21.03
C ILE A 555 -6.79 -39.74 21.57
N LYS A 556 -6.97 -39.93 22.89
CA LYS A 556 -7.28 -41.26 23.41
C LYS A 556 -8.63 -41.61 22.78
N VAL A 557 -8.59 -42.51 21.81
CA VAL A 557 -9.76 -43.15 21.21
C VAL A 557 -10.58 -43.78 22.33
#